data_AF-A0A5E5AHV5-F1
#
_entry.id   AF-A0A5E5AHV5-F1
#
_cell.length_a   1.000
_cell.length_b   1.000
_cell.length_c   1.000
_cell.angle_alpha   90.00
_cell.angle_beta   90.00
_cell.angle_gamma   90.00
#
_symmetry.space_group_name_H-M   'P 1'
#
loop_
_entity.id
_entity.type
_entity.pdbx_description
1 polymer ?
#
loop_
_entity_poly.entity_id
_entity_poly.type
_entity_poly.pdbx_seq_one_letter_code
_entity_poly.pdbx_strand_id
1 'polypeptide(L)'
;MDSMWEYYRTHSLTLLMWGNARKFVGQTVGDQLMFTEVDQGNGAFVGGKYYVNHPNTQDMLEAKGTLASGNATELAIEAQVAAALNRHIMEDDTQWGAPSSAWYAKGPYNAYAEFWHDHSIDRKAYGFSYDDVADQSSTLVSPTPEHVVLGIGF
;
A
#
# COMPACT_ATOMS: atom_id res chain seq x y z
N MET A 1 3.38 5.27 12.84
CA MET A 1 3.46 6.19 11.68
C MET A 1 4.64 7.11 11.88
N ASP A 2 4.66 7.88 12.96
CA ASP A 2 5.79 8.75 13.34
C ASP A 2 7.13 7.99 13.35
N SER A 3 7.14 6.78 13.94
CA SER A 3 8.32 5.91 13.95
C SER A 3 8.79 5.51 12.54
N MET A 4 7.87 5.33 11.60
CA MET A 4 8.19 4.95 10.21
C MET A 4 8.74 6.13 9.43
N TRP A 5 8.14 7.31 9.58
CA TRP A 5 8.68 8.53 8.98
C TRP A 5 10.07 8.85 9.54
N GLU A 6 10.31 8.62 10.82
CA GLU A 6 11.64 8.77 11.40
C GLU A 6 12.64 7.72 10.87
N TYR A 7 12.23 6.45 10.79
CA TYR A 7 13.05 5.36 10.25
C TYR A 7 13.54 5.65 8.82
N TYR A 8 12.66 6.16 7.96
CA TYR A 8 12.98 6.50 6.57
C TYR A 8 13.77 7.80 6.38
N ARG A 9 14.15 8.51 7.45
CA ARG A 9 15.13 9.61 7.33
C ARG A 9 16.52 9.09 6.95
N THR A 10 16.86 7.87 7.38
CA THR A 10 18.18 7.26 7.16
C THR A 10 18.11 5.95 6.38
N HIS A 11 16.91 5.35 6.26
CA HIS A 11 16.66 4.16 5.45
C HIS A 11 15.94 4.53 4.17
N SER A 12 16.09 3.72 3.13
CA SER A 12 15.39 3.89 1.87
C SER A 12 14.23 2.91 1.79
N LEU A 13 13.08 3.38 1.32
CA LEU A 13 11.92 2.55 0.98
C LEU A 13 11.90 2.34 -0.54
N THR A 14 11.83 1.10 -1.02
CA THR A 14 11.82 0.82 -2.46
C THR A 14 10.45 0.30 -2.89
N LEU A 15 9.87 0.90 -3.94
CA LEU A 15 8.63 0.41 -4.55
C LEU A 15 8.88 0.01 -6.00
N LEU A 16 8.48 -1.21 -6.34
CA LEU A 16 8.37 -1.69 -7.71
C LEU A 16 6.89 -1.72 -8.08
N MET A 17 6.52 -0.91 -9.07
CA MET A 17 5.11 -0.68 -9.40
C MET A 17 4.87 -0.90 -10.90
N TRP A 18 3.59 -1.05 -11.28
CA TRP A 18 3.16 -1.37 -12.65
C TRP A 18 3.82 -2.64 -13.19
N GLY A 19 3.70 -3.75 -12.45
CA GLY A 19 4.29 -5.02 -12.85
C GLY A 19 5.82 -4.99 -12.89
N ASN A 20 6.44 -4.33 -11.90
CA ASN A 20 7.88 -4.09 -11.81
C ASN A 20 8.46 -3.31 -12.99
N ALA A 21 7.66 -2.51 -13.71
CA ALA A 21 8.15 -1.68 -14.81
C ALA A 21 8.84 -0.39 -14.33
N ARG A 22 8.40 0.16 -13.20
CA ARG A 22 8.92 1.41 -12.63
C ARG A 22 9.38 1.21 -11.20
N LYS A 23 10.50 1.85 -10.84
CA LYS A 23 11.13 1.76 -9.52
C LYS A 23 11.19 3.14 -8.87
N PHE A 24 10.70 3.22 -7.64
CA PHE A 24 10.72 4.42 -6.82
C PHE A 24 11.53 4.15 -5.57
N VAL A 25 12.37 5.10 -5.20
CA VAL A 25 13.14 5.07 -3.95
C VAL A 25 12.73 6.27 -3.11
N GLY A 26 12.21 6.00 -1.92
CA GLY A 26 11.68 6.97 -0.99
C GLY A 26 12.56 7.15 0.25
N GLN A 27 12.67 8.40 0.70
CA GLN A 27 13.23 8.76 2.01
C GLN A 27 12.44 9.92 2.60
N THR A 28 12.41 10.02 3.92
CA THR A 28 11.74 11.12 4.60
C THR A 28 12.57 12.40 4.48
N VAL A 29 11.98 13.42 3.87
CA VAL A 29 12.55 14.77 3.74
C VAL A 29 11.58 15.75 4.39
N GLY A 30 12.04 16.44 5.44
CA GLY A 30 11.15 17.27 6.26
C GLY A 30 10.10 16.39 6.96
N ASP A 31 8.82 16.62 6.63
CA ASP A 31 7.67 15.86 7.16
C ASP A 31 6.99 14.97 6.10
N GLN A 32 7.63 14.79 4.94
CA GLN A 32 7.09 14.03 3.82
C GLN A 32 7.98 12.86 3.48
N LEU A 33 7.38 11.75 3.07
CA LEU A 33 8.11 10.67 2.41
C LEU A 33 8.24 11.05 0.93
N MET A 34 9.45 11.46 0.52
CA MET A 34 9.75 11.90 -0.84
C MET A 34 10.30 10.73 -1.64
N PHE A 35 9.59 10.36 -2.69
CA PHE A 35 9.98 9.34 -3.66
C PHE A 35 10.59 9.95 -4.91
N THR A 36 11.60 9.26 -5.42
CA THR A 36 12.28 9.60 -6.66
C THR A 36 12.22 8.39 -7.58
N GLU A 37 11.82 8.57 -8.83
CA GLU A 37 11.88 7.48 -9.82
C GLU A 37 13.32 7.28 -10.28
N VAL A 38 13.75 6.01 -10.30
CA VAL A 38 15.11 5.61 -10.68
C VAL A 38 15.07 4.50 -11.72
N ASP A 39 16.11 4.47 -12.54
CA ASP A 39 16.32 3.41 -13.52
C ASP A 39 16.65 2.11 -12.80
N GLN A 40 16.05 1.00 -13.25
CA GLN A 40 16.21 -0.28 -12.59
C GLN A 40 17.57 -0.92 -12.80
N GLY A 41 18.24 -0.65 -13.92
CA GLY A 41 19.52 -1.26 -14.28
C GLY A 41 20.71 -0.56 -13.63
N ASN A 42 20.70 0.78 -13.59
CA ASN A 42 21.84 1.56 -13.10
C ASN A 42 21.52 2.47 -11.90
N GLY A 43 20.25 2.56 -11.47
CA GLY A 43 19.85 3.39 -10.34
C GLY A 43 19.89 4.90 -10.59
N ALA A 44 20.11 5.33 -11.84
CA ALA A 44 20.15 6.74 -12.18
C ALA A 44 18.77 7.38 -12.02
N PHE A 45 18.75 8.67 -11.68
CA PHE A 45 17.53 9.44 -11.62
C PHE A 45 16.85 9.50 -13.00
N VAL A 46 15.59 9.09 -13.08
CA VAL A 46 14.82 9.07 -14.35
C VAL A 46 13.93 10.30 -14.50
N GLY A 47 13.61 10.98 -13.40
CA GLY A 47 12.71 12.14 -13.39
C GLY A 47 11.60 11.97 -12.36
N GLY A 48 10.96 13.06 -11.97
CA GLY A 48 9.83 13.02 -11.03
C GLY A 48 10.25 12.91 -9.56
N LYS A 49 9.67 13.80 -8.76
CA LYS A 49 9.65 13.72 -7.30
C LYS A 49 8.19 13.63 -6.88
N TYR A 50 7.90 12.72 -5.99
CA TYR A 50 6.55 12.40 -5.55
C TYR A 50 6.51 12.42 -4.03
N TYR A 51 5.45 12.94 -3.45
CA TYR A 51 5.41 13.21 -2.02
C TYR A 51 4.21 12.51 -1.39
N VAL A 52 4.46 11.79 -0.31
CA VAL A 52 3.41 11.31 0.59
C VAL A 52 3.52 12.10 1.88
N ASN A 53 2.48 12.88 2.17
CA ASN A 53 2.40 13.65 3.41
C ASN A 53 2.22 12.71 4.60
N HIS A 54 2.76 13.08 5.77
CA HIS A 54 2.59 12.29 6.99
C HIS A 54 1.09 12.12 7.33
N PRO A 55 0.54 10.89 7.36
CA PRO A 55 -0.86 10.66 7.68
C PRO A 55 -1.12 10.68 9.19
N ASN A 56 -2.32 11.10 9.58
CA ASN A 56 -2.84 10.81 10.92
C ASN A 56 -3.58 9.45 10.94
N THR A 57 -4.04 9.01 12.11
CA THR A 57 -4.70 7.69 12.26
C THR A 57 -5.97 7.59 11.41
N GLN A 58 -6.71 8.69 11.27
CA GLN A 58 -7.94 8.72 10.50
C GLN A 58 -7.66 8.67 9.00
N ASP A 59 -6.61 9.36 8.53
CA ASP A 59 -6.13 9.26 7.15
C ASP A 59 -5.72 7.82 6.82
N MET A 60 -5.02 7.14 7.74
CA MET A 60 -4.60 5.74 7.58
C MET A 60 -5.78 4.76 7.52
N LEU A 61 -6.74 4.86 8.46
CA LEU A 61 -7.86 3.94 8.53
C LEU A 61 -8.87 4.13 7.38
N GLU A 62 -9.09 5.38 6.97
CA GLU A 62 -10.04 5.70 5.91
C GLU A 62 -9.37 5.82 4.53
N ALA A 63 -8.04 5.74 4.48
CA ALA A 63 -7.24 5.94 3.26
C ALA A 63 -7.65 7.23 2.53
N LYS A 64 -7.66 8.33 3.29
CA LYS A 64 -8.11 9.66 2.85
C LYS A 64 -7.06 10.72 3.13
N GLY A 65 -7.39 11.97 2.81
CA GLY A 65 -6.57 13.12 3.18
C GLY A 65 -5.21 13.02 2.51
N THR A 66 -4.16 12.93 3.31
CA THR A 66 -2.76 12.83 2.84
C THR A 66 -2.45 11.56 2.05
N LEU A 67 -3.31 10.53 2.13
CA LEU A 67 -3.19 9.29 1.37
C LEU A 67 -4.12 9.24 0.14
N ALA A 68 -4.72 10.38 -0.24
CA ALA A 68 -5.56 10.49 -1.43
C ALA A 68 -5.52 11.91 -2.03
N SER A 69 -4.35 12.56 -2.01
CA SER A 69 -4.21 14.00 -2.32
C SER A 69 -3.34 14.31 -3.52
N GLY A 70 -2.45 13.40 -3.90
CA GLY A 70 -1.45 13.65 -4.93
C GLY A 70 -1.96 13.55 -6.37
N ASN A 71 -1.03 13.68 -7.32
CA ASN A 71 -1.26 13.36 -8.73
C ASN A 71 -1.38 11.85 -8.98
N ALA A 72 -1.66 11.42 -10.21
CA ALA A 72 -1.87 10.00 -10.53
C ALA A 72 -0.74 9.05 -10.09
N THR A 73 0.53 9.48 -10.11
CA THR A 73 1.64 8.65 -9.62
C THR A 73 1.73 8.68 -8.10
N GLU A 74 1.50 9.83 -7.48
CA GLU A 74 1.43 9.95 -6.02
C GLU A 74 0.27 9.14 -5.46
N LEU A 75 -0.93 9.20 -6.03
CA LEU A 75 -2.08 8.38 -5.62
C LEU A 75 -1.77 6.88 -5.64
N ALA A 76 -1.01 6.42 -6.63
CA ALA A 76 -0.60 5.03 -6.70
C ALA A 76 0.43 4.67 -5.60
N ILE A 77 1.33 5.59 -5.25
CA ILE A 77 2.30 5.41 -4.15
C ILE A 77 1.58 5.50 -2.79
N GLU A 78 0.68 6.47 -2.62
CA GLU A 78 -0.17 6.68 -1.45
C GLU A 78 -0.99 5.42 -1.16
N ALA A 79 -1.54 4.75 -2.18
CA ALA A 79 -2.22 3.46 -2.03
C ALA A 79 -1.31 2.36 -1.46
N GLN A 80 -0.07 2.24 -1.97
CA GLN A 80 0.92 1.28 -1.44
C GLN A 80 1.22 1.56 0.03
N VAL A 81 1.47 2.83 0.37
CA VAL A 81 1.76 3.26 1.74
C VAL A 81 0.57 3.02 2.66
N ALA A 82 -0.65 3.33 2.22
CA ALA A 82 -1.87 3.09 2.99
C ALA A 82 -2.07 1.60 3.32
N ALA A 83 -1.85 0.72 2.34
CA ALA A 83 -1.92 -0.72 2.55
C ALA A 83 -0.85 -1.21 3.53
N ALA A 84 0.40 -0.76 3.38
CA ALA A 84 1.48 -1.13 4.27
C ALA A 84 1.29 -0.67 5.71
N LEU A 85 0.71 0.52 5.91
CA LEU A 85 0.34 1.04 7.22
C LEU A 85 -0.76 0.21 7.87
N ASN A 86 -1.83 -0.10 7.14
CA ASN A 86 -2.93 -0.93 7.65
C ASN A 86 -2.45 -2.35 8.02
N ARG A 87 -1.52 -2.91 7.24
CA ARG A 87 -0.96 -4.26 7.41
C ARG A 87 0.23 -4.32 8.37
N HIS A 88 0.72 -3.17 8.86
CA HIS A 88 1.94 -3.05 9.68
C HIS A 88 3.16 -3.76 9.06
N ILE A 89 3.48 -3.38 7.83
CA ILE A 89 4.65 -3.92 7.11
C ILE A 89 5.53 -2.81 6.56
N MET A 90 5.35 -1.57 7.05
CA MET A 90 6.11 -0.44 6.53
C MET A 90 7.60 -0.72 6.55
N GLU A 91 8.14 -1.28 7.63
CA GLU A 91 9.58 -1.51 7.86
C GLU A 91 10.28 -2.41 6.84
N ASP A 92 9.55 -3.27 6.12
CA ASP A 92 10.10 -4.22 5.16
C ASP A 92 9.29 -4.18 3.85
N ASP A 93 9.77 -3.36 2.90
CA ASP A 93 9.16 -3.18 1.58
C ASP A 93 9.13 -4.48 0.76
N THR A 94 9.94 -5.48 1.10
CA THR A 94 9.92 -6.79 0.41
C THR A 94 8.65 -7.58 0.70
N GLN A 95 7.92 -7.24 1.78
CA GLN A 95 6.67 -7.90 2.14
C GLN A 95 5.43 -7.27 1.51
N TRP A 96 5.56 -6.17 0.76
CA TRP A 96 4.40 -5.40 0.28
C TRP A 96 3.73 -6.03 -0.96
N GLY A 97 4.52 -6.69 -1.82
CA GLY A 97 4.08 -7.11 -3.14
C GLY A 97 3.17 -8.34 -3.19
N ALA A 98 3.05 -9.09 -2.10
CA ALA A 98 2.23 -10.29 -2.01
C ALA A 98 1.88 -10.61 -0.54
N PRO A 99 0.82 -11.40 -0.28
CA PRO A 99 0.52 -11.89 1.07
C PRO A 99 1.73 -12.52 1.73
N SER A 100 1.99 -12.11 2.97
CA SER A 100 3.10 -12.58 3.77
C SER A 100 2.64 -12.82 5.20
N SER A 101 3.32 -13.74 5.91
CA SER A 101 3.12 -13.95 7.34
C SER A 101 3.51 -12.74 8.19
N ALA A 102 4.15 -11.72 7.62
CA ALA A 102 4.44 -10.46 8.28
C ALA A 102 3.21 -9.55 8.41
N TRP A 103 2.21 -9.72 7.55
CA TRP A 103 1.01 -8.89 7.54
C TRP A 103 0.21 -9.12 8.82
N TYR A 104 -0.14 -8.02 9.50
CA TYR A 104 -0.88 -8.04 10.78
C TYR A 104 -0.15 -8.76 11.93
N ALA A 105 1.13 -9.13 11.76
CA ALA A 105 1.88 -9.90 12.76
C ALA A 105 2.37 -9.06 13.96
N LYS A 106 2.37 -7.72 13.83
CA LYS A 106 2.82 -6.79 14.86
C LYS A 106 1.91 -5.57 14.91
N GLY A 107 1.62 -5.10 16.13
CA GLY A 107 0.78 -3.93 16.36
C GLY A 107 1.57 -2.60 16.33
N PRO A 108 0.91 -1.48 16.02
CA PRO A 108 -0.52 -1.37 15.67
C PRO A 108 -0.81 -1.71 14.20
N TYR A 109 -1.92 -2.42 13.96
CA TYR A 109 -2.42 -2.79 12.63
C TYR A 109 -3.95 -2.68 12.57
N ASN A 110 -4.55 -2.81 11.39
CA ASN A 110 -6.00 -2.79 11.21
C ASN A 110 -6.63 -4.17 11.50
N ALA A 111 -6.97 -4.43 12.76
CA ALA A 111 -7.57 -5.71 13.17
C ALA A 111 -8.97 -5.98 12.59
N TYR A 112 -9.69 -4.94 12.17
CA TYR A 112 -10.96 -5.10 11.46
C TYR A 112 -10.71 -5.73 10.07
N ALA A 113 -9.69 -5.24 9.34
CA ALA A 113 -9.34 -5.80 8.04
C ALA A 113 -8.82 -7.25 8.17
N GLU A 114 -7.93 -7.52 9.13
CA GLU A 114 -7.44 -8.88 9.42
C GLU A 114 -8.60 -9.86 9.63
N PHE A 115 -9.57 -9.50 10.47
CA PHE A 115 -10.73 -10.35 10.75
C PHE A 115 -11.47 -10.76 9.47
N TRP A 116 -11.72 -9.83 8.55
CA TRP A 116 -12.42 -10.17 7.31
C TRP A 116 -11.59 -11.04 6.38
N HIS A 117 -10.27 -10.84 6.29
CA HIS A 117 -9.40 -11.75 5.55
C HIS A 117 -9.41 -13.16 6.14
N ASP A 118 -9.42 -13.31 7.46
CA ASP A 118 -9.45 -14.63 8.11
C ASP A 118 -10.73 -15.42 7.87
N HIS A 119 -11.83 -14.73 7.57
CA HIS A 119 -13.17 -15.32 7.43
C HIS A 119 -13.76 -15.22 6.02
N SER A 120 -12.95 -14.85 5.03
CA SER A 120 -13.37 -14.76 3.62
C SER A 120 -12.77 -15.87 2.77
N ILE A 121 -13.45 -16.18 1.66
CA ILE A 121 -12.97 -17.16 0.67
C ILE A 121 -11.61 -16.70 0.14
N ASP A 122 -10.66 -17.64 0.07
CA ASP A 122 -9.27 -17.41 -0.37
C ASP A 122 -8.54 -16.28 0.39
N ARG A 123 -9.06 -15.90 1.57
CA ARG A 123 -8.59 -14.77 2.37
C ARG A 123 -8.66 -13.41 1.66
N LYS A 124 -9.52 -13.28 0.65
CA LYS A 124 -9.75 -12.04 -0.09
C LYS A 124 -10.89 -11.24 0.54
N ALA A 125 -10.62 -10.02 0.97
CA ALA A 125 -11.60 -9.16 1.62
C ALA A 125 -11.33 -7.69 1.28
N TYR A 126 -12.37 -6.87 1.28
CA TYR A 126 -12.23 -5.41 1.18
C TYR A 126 -12.36 -4.81 2.58
N GLY A 127 -11.30 -4.95 3.39
CA GLY A 127 -11.27 -4.51 4.79
C GLY A 127 -10.94 -3.02 4.97
N PHE A 128 -10.33 -2.40 3.97
CA PHE A 128 -10.00 -0.97 3.89
C PHE A 128 -9.89 -0.51 2.42
N SER A 129 -9.85 0.80 2.14
CA SER A 129 -10.00 1.37 0.78
C SER A 129 -8.94 0.95 -0.24
N TYR A 130 -7.76 0.48 0.19
CA TYR A 130 -6.67 0.06 -0.69
C TYR A 130 -6.28 -1.41 -0.48
N ASP A 131 -7.24 -2.26 -0.10
CA ASP A 131 -6.99 -3.69 0.10
C ASP A 131 -6.70 -4.44 -1.20
N ASP A 132 -7.04 -3.84 -2.34
CA ASP A 132 -6.70 -4.30 -3.69
C ASP A 132 -5.20 -4.23 -3.98
N VAL A 133 -4.41 -3.49 -3.18
CA VAL A 133 -2.94 -3.57 -3.23
C VAL A 133 -2.50 -5.01 -2.94
N ALA A 134 -1.68 -5.55 -3.85
CA ALA A 134 -1.28 -6.95 -3.90
C ALA A 134 -2.46 -7.93 -4.08
N ASP A 135 -3.50 -7.47 -4.79
CA ASP A 135 -4.66 -8.23 -5.21
C ASP A 135 -5.55 -8.71 -4.04
N GLN A 136 -5.42 -8.20 -2.81
CA GLN A 136 -6.09 -8.82 -1.65
C GLN A 136 -7.55 -8.43 -1.39
N SER A 137 -8.09 -7.52 -2.19
CA SER A 137 -9.52 -7.23 -2.19
C SER A 137 -10.36 -8.43 -2.65
N SER A 138 -11.64 -8.42 -2.30
CA SER A 138 -12.64 -9.36 -2.84
C SER A 138 -13.11 -9.01 -4.27
N THR A 139 -12.28 -8.30 -5.05
CA THR A 139 -12.63 -7.84 -6.40
C THR A 139 -12.58 -9.01 -7.38
N LEU A 140 -13.60 -9.12 -8.23
CA LEU A 140 -13.63 -10.06 -9.36
C LEU A 140 -13.63 -9.28 -10.67
N VAL A 141 -12.75 -9.68 -11.59
CA VAL A 141 -12.64 -9.08 -12.93
C VAL A 141 -12.64 -10.19 -13.97
N SER A 142 -13.44 -10.04 -15.02
CA SER A 142 -13.40 -10.90 -16.21
C SER A 142 -13.48 -10.02 -17.47
N PRO A 143 -12.64 -10.25 -18.49
CA PRO A 143 -12.73 -9.51 -19.75
C PRO A 143 -13.96 -9.90 -20.58
N THR A 144 -14.54 -11.08 -20.32
CA THR A 144 -15.72 -11.61 -21.03
C THR A 144 -16.70 -12.21 -20.01
N PRO A 145 -17.37 -11.36 -19.20
CA PRO A 145 -18.30 -11.84 -18.18
C PRO A 145 -19.54 -12.48 -18.83
N GLU A 146 -20.03 -13.57 -18.24
CA GLU A 146 -21.26 -14.25 -18.68
C GLU A 146 -22.41 -14.01 -17.70
N HIS A 147 -22.22 -14.36 -16.43
CA HIS A 147 -23.19 -14.13 -15.34
C HIS A 147 -22.48 -13.98 -13.99
N VAL A 148 -23.19 -13.41 -13.01
CA VAL A 148 -22.75 -13.30 -11.62
C VAL A 148 -23.82 -13.92 -10.72
N VAL A 149 -23.40 -14.74 -9.76
CA VAL A 149 -24.27 -15.29 -8.72
C VAL A 149 -23.99 -14.56 -7.41
N LEU A 150 -25.03 -13.96 -6.82
CA LEU A 150 -24.94 -13.28 -5.54
C LEU A 150 -25.59 -14.16 -4.47
N GLY A 151 -24.76 -14.78 -3.61
CA GLY A 151 -25.23 -15.51 -2.43
C GLY A 151 -25.42 -14.57 -1.25
N ILE A 152 -26.61 -14.55 -0.65
CA ILE A 152 -26.92 -13.76 0.55
C ILE A 152 -27.11 -14.74 1.72
N GLY A 153 -26.20 -14.67 2.70
CA GLY A 153 -26.20 -15.55 3.89
C GLY A 153 -26.99 -14.99 5.08
N PHE A 154 -26.92 -15.70 6.21
CA PHE A 154 -27.49 -15.34 7.52
C PHE A 154 -26.53 -15.74 8.63
#